data_AF-A0A5D0R256-F1
#
_entry.id   AF-A0A5D0R256-F1
#
_cell.length_a   1.000
_cell.length_b   1.000
_cell.length_c   1.000
_cell.angle_alpha   90.00
_cell.angle_beta   90.00
_cell.angle_gamma   90.00
#
_symmetry.space_group_name_H-M   'P 1'
#
loop_
_entity.id
_entity.type
_entity.pdbx_description
1 polymer ?
#
loop_
_entity_poly.entity_id
_entity_poly.type
_entity_poly.pdbx_seq_one_letter_code
_entity_poly.pdbx_strand_id
1 'polypeptide(L)'
;MLIPIVGILAGYFLFFKWGFFNELRQSEGVFSSILSFRNQLFLNDTLPYIKENWSWINYCFGGVADFRTKSEMGFIDVFYFFGTMGGAVFLYTYWRSFFTFSPIRLVWIFSGFLGIIIFISGNYFIYTTIPLFLVVLREKLMLKT
;
A
#
# COMPACT_ATOMS: atom_id res chain seq x y z
N MET A 1 -25.01 18.34 2.00
CA MET A 1 -24.41 18.60 0.67
C MET A 1 -23.23 19.57 0.71
N LEU A 2 -23.18 20.55 1.63
CA LEU A 2 -22.05 21.50 1.74
C LEU A 2 -20.71 20.87 2.12
N ILE A 3 -20.70 19.93 3.08
CA ILE A 3 -19.48 19.30 3.61
C ILE A 3 -18.59 18.67 2.52
N PRO A 4 -19.11 17.83 1.59
CA PRO A 4 -18.27 17.25 0.54
C PRO A 4 -17.73 18.29 -0.44
N ILE A 5 -18.48 19.36 -0.73
CA ILE A 5 -18.03 20.44 -1.61
C ILE A 5 -16.87 21.19 -0.97
N VAL A 6 -17.00 21.54 0.32
CA VAL A 6 -15.92 22.19 1.08
C VAL A 6 -14.68 21.29 1.14
N GLY A 7 -14.86 19.98 1.35
CA GLY A 7 -13.75 19.02 1.35
C GLY A 7 -13.01 18.96 0.00
N ILE A 8 -13.75 18.93 -1.11
CA ILE A 8 -13.16 18.94 -2.46
C ILE A 8 -12.41 20.24 -2.73
N LEU A 9 -13.00 21.39 -2.38
CA LEU A 9 -12.36 22.70 -2.57
C LEU A 9 -11.10 22.84 -1.72
N ALA A 10 -11.14 22.39 -0.46
CA ALA A 10 -9.96 22.35 0.40
C ALA A 10 -8.88 21.42 -0.16
N GLY A 11 -9.26 20.21 -0.62
CA GLY A 11 -8.34 19.29 -1.27
C GLY A 11 -7.70 19.88 -2.53
N TYR A 12 -8.48 20.53 -3.38
CA TYR A 12 -7.98 21.24 -4.55
C TYR A 12 -7.00 22.35 -4.16
N PHE A 13 -7.35 23.19 -3.19
CA PHE A 13 -6.50 24.28 -2.74
C PHE A 13 -5.18 23.76 -2.16
N LEU A 14 -5.22 22.75 -1.29
CA LEU A 14 -4.02 22.14 -0.69
C LEU A 14 -3.15 21.41 -1.73
N PHE A 15 -3.74 20.82 -2.75
CA PHE A 15 -2.98 20.05 -3.74
C PHE A 15 -2.40 20.94 -4.86
N PHE A 16 -3.12 22.00 -5.27
CA PHE A 16 -2.74 22.81 -6.43
C PHE A 16 -2.27 24.22 -6.12
N LYS A 17 -2.57 24.76 -4.92
CA LYS A 17 -2.31 26.17 -4.61
C LYS A 17 -1.39 26.37 -3.42
N TRP A 18 -1.46 25.54 -2.39
CA TRP A 18 -0.74 25.80 -1.14
C TRP A 18 -0.37 24.54 -0.36
N GLY A 19 0.81 24.52 0.25
CA GLY A 19 1.27 23.43 1.13
C GLY A 19 2.15 22.39 0.42
N PHE A 20 2.60 21.42 1.22
CA PHE A 20 3.60 20.42 0.83
C PHE A 20 3.27 19.66 -0.45
N PHE A 21 2.02 19.25 -0.64
CA PHE A 21 1.61 18.50 -1.84
C PHE A 21 1.68 19.35 -3.13
N ASN A 22 1.44 20.66 -3.04
CA ASN A 22 1.62 21.56 -4.18
C ASN A 22 3.10 21.75 -4.51
N GLU A 23 3.95 21.96 -3.51
CA GLU A 23 5.40 22.06 -3.69
C GLU A 23 5.94 20.78 -4.35
N LEU A 24 5.59 19.63 -3.79
CA LEU A 24 5.96 18.32 -4.31
C LEU A 24 5.47 18.07 -5.74
N ARG A 25 4.22 18.46 -6.03
CA ARG A 25 3.66 18.35 -7.38
C ARG A 25 4.43 19.21 -8.39
N GLN A 26 4.89 20.40 -7.98
CA GLN A 26 5.63 21.30 -8.86
C GLN A 26 7.07 20.82 -9.09
N SER A 27 7.73 20.28 -8.07
CA SER A 27 9.12 19.81 -8.18
C SER A 27 9.24 18.43 -8.83
N GLU A 28 8.36 17.48 -8.48
CA GLU A 28 8.52 16.06 -8.82
C GLU A 28 7.33 15.46 -9.59
N GLY A 29 6.33 16.29 -9.88
CA GLY A 29 5.15 15.90 -10.63
C GLY A 29 4.01 15.32 -9.79
N VAL A 30 2.86 15.16 -10.45
CA VAL A 30 1.59 14.75 -9.82
C VAL A 30 1.69 13.35 -9.20
N PHE A 31 2.36 12.41 -9.87
CA PHE A 31 2.50 11.04 -9.36
C PHE A 31 3.30 10.96 -8.07
N SER A 32 4.43 11.66 -7.99
CA SER A 32 5.24 11.74 -6.77
C SER A 32 4.48 12.38 -5.62
N SER A 33 3.65 13.39 -5.92
CA SER A 33 2.77 14.02 -4.94
C SER A 33 1.70 13.08 -4.40
N ILE A 34 0.98 12.36 -5.27
CA ILE A 34 -0.03 11.37 -4.85
C ILE A 34 0.60 10.24 -4.03
N LEU A 35 1.76 9.75 -4.47
CA LEU A 35 2.48 8.66 -3.80
C LEU A 35 3.31 9.14 -2.61
N SER A 36 3.31 10.43 -2.28
CA SER A 36 4.09 11.02 -1.19
C SER A 36 5.56 10.59 -1.26
N PHE A 37 6.23 10.83 -2.39
CA PHE A 37 7.63 10.49 -2.67
C PHE A 37 8.00 9.00 -2.74
N ARG A 38 7.08 8.06 -2.48
CA ARG A 38 7.40 6.62 -2.46
C ARG A 38 7.94 6.07 -3.78
N ASN A 39 7.52 6.65 -4.91
CA ASN A 39 8.08 6.31 -6.23
C ASN A 39 9.56 6.64 -6.34
N GLN A 40 10.01 7.71 -5.67
CA GLN A 40 11.43 8.04 -5.62
C GLN A 40 12.19 7.12 -4.69
N LEU A 41 11.64 6.78 -3.51
CA LEU A 41 12.24 5.77 -2.63
C LEU A 41 12.46 4.44 -3.38
N PHE A 42 11.46 4.04 -4.18
CA PHE A 42 11.60 2.86 -5.04
C PHE A 42 12.74 3.01 -6.05
N LEU A 43 12.81 4.13 -6.78
CA LEU A 43 13.78 4.32 -7.87
C LEU A 43 15.20 4.60 -7.38
N ASN A 44 15.34 5.29 -6.25
CA ASN A 44 16.61 5.77 -5.73
C ASN A 44 17.23 4.80 -4.71
N ASP A 45 16.40 4.04 -3.97
CA ASP A 45 16.88 3.18 -2.89
C ASP A 45 16.58 1.70 -3.16
N THR A 46 15.31 1.34 -3.32
CA THR A 46 14.90 -0.09 -3.42
C THR A 46 15.43 -0.77 -4.67
N LEU A 47 15.21 -0.16 -5.83
CA LEU A 47 15.57 -0.75 -7.11
C LEU A 47 17.09 -0.85 -7.31
N PRO A 48 17.90 0.18 -6.98
CA PRO A 48 19.36 0.06 -7.01
C PRO A 48 19.86 -1.03 -6.07
N TYR A 49 19.35 -1.09 -4.84
CA TYR A 49 19.72 -2.15 -3.90
C TYR A 49 19.45 -3.55 -4.46
N ILE A 50 18.27 -3.77 -5.03
CA ILE A 50 17.92 -5.04 -5.68
C ILE A 50 18.93 -5.36 -6.80
N LYS A 51 19.21 -4.40 -7.69
CA LYS A 51 20.13 -4.62 -8.82
C LYS A 51 21.55 -4.97 -8.38
N GLU A 52 22.02 -4.37 -7.28
CA GLU A 52 23.40 -4.52 -6.81
C GLU A 52 23.59 -5.74 -5.91
N ASN A 53 22.57 -6.12 -5.14
CA ASN A 53 22.71 -7.10 -4.06
C ASN A 53 21.94 -8.41 -4.29
N TRP A 54 20.97 -8.44 -5.21
CA TRP A 54 20.15 -9.64 -5.39
C TRP A 54 20.76 -10.62 -6.38
N SER A 55 20.91 -11.86 -5.90
CA SER A 55 21.05 -13.04 -6.74
C SER A 55 19.66 -13.53 -7.20
N TRP A 56 19.64 -14.47 -8.14
CA TRP A 56 18.39 -15.12 -8.59
C TRP A 56 17.59 -15.74 -7.42
N ILE A 57 18.25 -16.20 -6.36
CA ILE A 57 17.60 -16.77 -5.17
C ILE A 57 16.77 -15.70 -4.45
N ASN A 58 17.28 -14.46 -4.38
CA ASN A 58 16.57 -13.35 -3.75
C ASN A 58 15.31 -12.96 -4.53
N TYR A 59 15.30 -13.11 -5.85
CA TYR A 59 14.07 -12.90 -6.62
C TYR A 59 12.97 -13.92 -6.27
N CYS A 60 13.32 -15.12 -5.82
CA CYS A 60 12.37 -16.13 -5.37
C CYS A 60 11.92 -15.91 -3.92
N PHE A 61 12.85 -15.61 -3.00
CA PHE A 61 12.62 -15.66 -1.56
C PHE A 61 12.84 -14.34 -0.81
N GLY A 62 13.23 -13.29 -1.51
CA GLY A 62 13.54 -11.97 -0.96
C GLY A 62 14.95 -11.86 -0.42
N GLY A 63 15.27 -10.72 0.17
CA GLY A 63 16.64 -10.46 0.63
C GLY A 63 16.84 -9.06 1.15
N VAL A 64 16.04 -8.65 2.15
CA VAL A 64 16.25 -7.38 2.85
C VAL A 64 17.36 -7.54 3.87
N ALA A 65 18.47 -6.83 3.67
CA ALA A 65 19.47 -6.63 4.72
C ALA A 65 19.40 -5.23 5.36
N ASP A 66 18.85 -4.23 4.66
CA ASP A 66 18.67 -2.87 5.17
C ASP A 66 17.20 -2.46 5.04
N PHE A 67 16.56 -2.06 6.15
CA PHE A 67 15.17 -1.60 6.14
C PHE A 67 15.02 -0.17 5.60
N ARG A 68 16.11 0.59 5.50
CA ARG A 68 16.10 1.98 5.01
C ARG A 68 15.90 2.05 3.49
N THR A 69 16.16 0.97 2.76
CA THR A 69 16.03 0.88 1.31
C THR A 69 14.63 0.46 0.86
N LYS A 70 13.65 0.40 1.77
CA LYS A 70 12.26 0.07 1.45
C LYS A 70 11.61 1.19 0.63
N SER A 71 10.69 0.81 -0.26
CA SER A 71 9.95 1.77 -1.09
C SER A 71 8.78 2.40 -0.35
N GLU A 72 8.37 1.77 0.75
CA GLU A 72 7.13 2.02 1.48
C GLU A 72 5.86 1.74 0.68
N MET A 73 5.97 1.14 -0.50
CA MET A 73 4.82 0.68 -1.27
C MET A 73 4.50 -0.77 -0.89
N GLY A 74 3.34 -1.01 -0.30
CA GLY A 74 3.01 -2.29 0.34
C GLY A 74 3.31 -3.52 -0.52
N PHE A 75 2.90 -3.56 -1.79
CA PHE A 75 3.17 -4.71 -2.67
C PHE A 75 4.63 -4.83 -3.08
N ILE A 76 5.30 -3.71 -3.36
CA ILE A 76 6.73 -3.72 -3.72
C ILE A 76 7.54 -4.18 -2.52
N ASP A 77 7.21 -3.71 -1.33
CA ASP A 77 7.88 -4.11 -0.11
C ASP A 77 7.65 -5.60 0.19
N VAL A 78 6.43 -6.13 0.00
CA VAL A 78 6.19 -7.59 0.13
C VAL A 78 7.12 -8.39 -0.81
N PHE A 79 7.25 -7.95 -2.06
CA PHE A 79 8.22 -8.56 -2.98
C PHE A 79 9.66 -8.37 -2.52
N TYR A 80 10.03 -7.18 -2.02
CA TYR A 80 11.36 -6.89 -1.51
C TYR A 80 11.73 -7.79 -0.32
N PHE A 81 10.80 -8.00 0.61
CA PHE A 81 11.00 -8.84 1.80
C PHE A 81 10.98 -10.34 1.50
N PHE A 82 10.05 -10.81 0.67
CA PHE A 82 9.75 -12.24 0.52
C PHE A 82 10.00 -12.81 -0.88
N GLY A 83 10.42 -11.97 -1.83
CA GLY A 83 10.56 -12.36 -3.23
C GLY A 83 9.23 -12.71 -3.88
N THR A 84 9.28 -13.27 -5.09
CA THR A 84 8.08 -13.67 -5.83
C THR A 84 7.34 -14.84 -5.18
N MET A 85 8.05 -15.91 -4.82
CA MET A 85 7.42 -17.12 -4.26
C MET A 85 6.95 -16.88 -2.83
N GLY A 86 7.82 -16.32 -1.98
CA GLY A 86 7.43 -15.99 -0.61
C GLY A 86 6.34 -14.92 -0.58
N GLY A 87 6.41 -13.91 -1.45
CA GLY A 87 5.37 -12.88 -1.59
C GLY A 87 4.03 -13.46 -2.02
N ALA A 88 4.02 -14.40 -2.97
CA ALA A 88 2.79 -15.09 -3.38
C ALA A 88 2.19 -15.93 -2.23
N VAL A 89 3.01 -16.67 -1.49
CA VAL A 89 2.57 -17.44 -0.32
C VAL A 89 2.01 -16.50 0.77
N PHE A 90 2.69 -15.37 1.02
CA PHE A 90 2.24 -14.36 1.97
C PHE A 90 0.87 -13.81 1.57
N LEU A 91 0.71 -13.33 0.33
CA LEU A 91 -0.55 -12.77 -0.16
C LEU A 91 -1.68 -13.80 -0.19
N TYR A 92 -1.38 -15.05 -0.57
CA TYR A 92 -2.35 -16.15 -0.53
C TYR A 92 -2.81 -16.42 0.90
N THR A 93 -1.86 -16.55 1.85
CA THR A 93 -2.17 -16.80 3.27
C THR A 93 -2.95 -15.65 3.86
N TYR A 94 -2.57 -14.41 3.53
CA TYR A 94 -3.29 -13.19 3.91
C TYR A 94 -4.74 -13.24 3.43
N TRP A 95 -4.95 -13.50 2.15
CA TRP A 95 -6.29 -13.59 1.56
C TRP A 95 -7.14 -14.65 2.27
N ARG A 96 -6.60 -15.87 2.40
CA ARG A 96 -7.28 -17.00 3.02
C ARG A 96 -7.57 -16.80 4.51
N SER A 97 -6.78 -15.97 5.19
CA SER A 97 -6.97 -15.68 6.61
C SER A 97 -8.04 -14.62 6.85
N PHE A 98 -8.08 -13.56 6.04
CA PHE A 98 -8.93 -12.39 6.33
C PHE A 98 -10.23 -12.35 5.51
N PHE A 99 -10.28 -13.01 4.35
CA PHE A 99 -11.40 -12.93 3.41
C PHE A 99 -12.10 -14.30 3.25
N THR A 100 -12.60 -14.84 4.37
CA THR A 100 -13.30 -16.15 4.43
C THR A 100 -14.82 -16.06 4.32
N PHE A 101 -15.38 -14.86 4.32
CA PHE A 101 -16.83 -14.62 4.27
C PHE A 101 -17.35 -14.67 2.83
N SER A 102 -18.64 -15.01 2.64
CA SER A 102 -19.32 -14.91 1.34
C SER A 102 -19.60 -13.44 1.02
N PRO A 103 -18.88 -12.79 0.09
CA PRO A 103 -18.97 -11.36 -0.05
C PRO A 103 -20.20 -10.99 -0.89
N ILE A 104 -21.19 -10.37 -0.25
CA ILE A 104 -22.21 -9.59 -0.96
C ILE A 104 -21.55 -8.44 -1.74
N ARG A 105 -22.21 -7.95 -2.80
CA ARG A 105 -21.69 -6.89 -3.70
C ARG A 105 -21.10 -5.69 -2.94
N LEU A 106 -21.72 -5.29 -1.84
CA LEU A 106 -21.25 -4.18 -1.00
C LEU A 106 -19.84 -4.44 -0.43
N VAL A 107 -19.56 -5.66 0.01
CA VAL A 107 -18.26 -6.03 0.58
C VAL A 107 -17.17 -6.03 -0.48
N TRP A 108 -17.47 -6.45 -1.72
CA TRP A 108 -16.52 -6.32 -2.83
C TRP A 108 -16.16 -4.86 -3.13
N ILE A 109 -17.15 -3.97 -3.12
CA ILE A 109 -16.93 -2.53 -3.33
C ILE A 109 -16.04 -1.97 -2.22
N PHE A 110 -16.35 -2.27 -0.94
CA PHE A 110 -15.53 -1.84 0.19
C PHE A 110 -14.10 -2.37 0.12
N SER A 111 -13.91 -3.66 -0.16
CA SER A 111 -12.58 -4.27 -0.32
C SER A 111 -11.79 -3.65 -1.47
N GLY A 112 -12.45 -3.29 -2.58
CA GLY A 112 -11.82 -2.57 -3.69
C GLY A 112 -11.32 -1.18 -3.29
N PHE A 113 -12.15 -0.39 -2.59
CA PHE A 113 -11.74 0.90 -2.06
C PHE A 113 -10.59 0.78 -1.06
N LEU A 114 -10.65 -0.22 -0.18
CA LEU A 114 -9.58 -0.52 0.75
C LEU A 114 -8.29 -0.85 0.00
N GLY A 115 -8.36 -1.68 -1.06
CA GLY A 115 -7.25 -1.97 -1.97
C GLY A 115 -6.59 -0.72 -2.57
N ILE A 116 -7.40 0.25 -3.01
CA ILE A 116 -6.89 1.52 -3.54
C ILE A 116 -6.20 2.34 -2.44
N ILE A 117 -6.82 2.44 -1.27
CA ILE A 117 -6.25 3.16 -0.13
C ILE A 117 -4.92 2.52 0.28
N ILE A 118 -4.84 1.19 0.30
CA ILE A 118 -3.62 0.43 0.59
C ILE A 118 -2.51 0.77 -0.38
N PHE A 119 -2.84 0.76 -1.68
CA PHE A 119 -1.89 1.06 -2.73
C PHE A 119 -1.29 2.46 -2.59
N ILE A 120 -2.10 3.44 -2.15
CA ILE A 120 -1.69 4.84 -2.01
C ILE A 120 -1.06 5.14 -0.64
N SER A 121 -1.56 4.53 0.44
CA SER A 121 -1.16 4.82 1.82
C SER A 121 0.21 4.24 2.19
N GLY A 122 0.68 3.22 1.46
CA GLY A 122 1.93 2.55 1.75
C GLY A 122 1.92 1.74 3.07
N ASN A 123 2.95 0.93 3.28
CA ASN A 123 3.21 0.13 4.50
C ASN A 123 2.06 -0.77 5.01
N TYR A 124 0.99 -1.02 4.24
CA TYR A 124 -0.19 -1.74 4.72
C TYR A 124 0.11 -3.14 5.28
N PHE A 125 0.94 -3.90 4.57
CA PHE A 125 1.32 -5.26 4.99
C PHE A 125 2.37 -5.26 6.12
N ILE A 126 2.94 -4.10 6.44
CA ILE A 126 4.00 -3.93 7.46
C ILE A 126 3.38 -3.56 8.81
N TYR A 127 2.34 -2.71 8.81
CA TYR A 127 1.69 -2.31 10.05
C TYR A 127 0.85 -3.44 10.65
N THR A 128 1.30 -3.94 11.80
CA THR A 128 0.65 -5.02 12.56
C THR A 128 -0.75 -4.67 13.07
N THR A 129 -1.08 -3.38 13.16
CA THR A 129 -2.41 -2.92 13.58
C THR A 129 -3.50 -3.23 12.55
N ILE A 130 -3.15 -3.27 11.26
CA ILE A 130 -4.10 -3.48 10.19
C ILE A 130 -4.70 -4.89 10.17
N PRO A 131 -3.91 -5.98 10.23
CA PRO A 131 -4.48 -7.32 10.34
C PRO A 131 -5.37 -7.47 11.59
N LEU A 132 -5.09 -6.78 12.70
CA LEU A 132 -5.99 -6.78 13.87
C LEU A 132 -7.38 -6.23 13.53
N PHE A 133 -7.46 -5.09 12.83
CA PHE A 133 -8.74 -4.53 12.39
C PHE A 133 -9.47 -5.45 11.40
N LEU A 134 -8.74 -6.12 10.52
CA LEU A 134 -9.33 -7.08 9.57
C LEU A 134 -9.87 -8.34 10.26
N VAL A 135 -9.21 -8.84 11.30
CA VAL A 135 -9.77 -9.93 12.12
C VAL A 135 -11.12 -9.49 12.70
N VAL A 136 -11.17 -8.32 13.34
CA VAL A 136 -12.41 -7.81 13.95
C VAL A 136 -13.52 -7.66 12.91
N LEU A 137 -13.20 -7.12 11.73
CA LEU A 137 -14.14 -7.00 10.63
C LEU A 137 -14.64 -8.38 10.15
N ARG A 138 -13.73 -9.33 9.93
CA ARG A 138 -14.04 -10.70 9.50
C ARG A 138 -15.02 -11.36 10.48
N GLU A 139 -14.72 -11.34 11.77
CA GLU A 139 -15.59 -11.94 12.81
C GLU A 139 -16.98 -11.31 12.81
N LYS A 140 -17.08 -9.98 12.68
CA LYS A 140 -18.36 -9.27 12.61
C LYS A 140 -19.18 -9.63 11.36
N LEU A 141 -18.53 -9.92 10.24
CA LEU A 141 -19.20 -10.31 9.00
C LEU A 141 -19.61 -11.79 9.03
N MET A 142 -18.77 -12.67 9.57
CA MET A 142 -19.07 -14.11 9.69
C MET A 142 -20.24 -14.37 10.65
N LEU A 143 -20.33 -13.66 11.78
CA LEU A 143 -21.45 -13.79 12.72
C LEU A 143 -22.82 -13.40 12.15
N LYS A 144 -22.85 -12.71 11.01
CA LYS A 144 -24.08 -12.26 10.34
C LYS A 144 -24.52 -13.15 9.18
N THR A 145 -23.76 -14.21 8.88
CA THR A 145 -24.06 -15.19 7.82
C THR A 145 -24.53 -16.49 8.44
#